data_AF-A0A2G5UP56-F1
#
_entry.id   AF-A0A2G5UP56-F1
#
_cell.length_a   1.000
_cell.length_b   1.000
_cell.length_c   1.000
_cell.angle_alpha   90.00
_cell.angle_beta   90.00
_cell.angle_gamma   90.00
#
_symmetry.space_group_name_H-M   'P 1'
#
loop_
_entity.id
_entity.type
_entity.pdbx_description
1 polymer ?
#
loop_
_entity_poly.entity_id
_entity_poly.type
_entity_poly.pdbx_seq_one_letter_code
_entity_poly.pdbx_strand_id
1 'polypeptide(L)'
;MKVVLIFFVCLLMVKSENPSFSKLTFEENQQRLERCGRHKSDVTNFVVRLTKQQKKEKGDNIWNYPGFLGVLVSDRHIIFGHERFKDFNLDMTKCRHNVPFLSPDLDFRFYAEFVGISKTISTKRYYYGNCEKTDGIIIVELEEKVNFTEACFPVKGSNGIGSVEDYDGKDVYENEGQKKETVLMDNREAKRPLTAVNKIKGVTWKCEKDATKYCYHSYDITSLYNALKSKSEFCLPLFHKQHDDERYFFIGLGGYWETTSLRYHAFRKEIDVICDLLGICPPPPTTTTAITTSSTLAATTVPLTTTARTTTTTVNATVIDHVPEFLYDEEARDFEEPYNKTSRRRKGADIFGKLWTTLGFMVLLIFYNGNV
;
A
#
# COMPACT_ATOMS: atom_id res chain seq x y z
N MET A 1 19.45 31.53 -29.35
CA MET A 1 18.33 31.30 -28.39
C MET A 1 17.40 30.14 -28.75
N LYS A 2 16.90 29.99 -29.99
CA LYS A 2 15.96 28.90 -30.35
C LYS A 2 16.50 27.47 -30.17
N VAL A 3 17.80 27.26 -30.39
CA VAL A 3 18.45 25.93 -30.27
C VAL A 3 18.57 25.46 -28.81
N VAL A 4 18.77 26.39 -27.87
CA VAL A 4 18.91 26.08 -26.43
C VAL A 4 17.57 25.68 -25.81
N LEU A 5 16.46 26.29 -26.26
CA LEU A 5 15.12 25.94 -25.81
C LEU A 5 14.73 24.53 -26.27
N ILE A 6 15.09 24.13 -27.50
CA ILE A 6 14.87 22.78 -28.01
C ILE A 6 15.68 21.76 -27.21
N PHE A 7 16.94 22.06 -26.88
CA PHE A 7 17.76 21.18 -26.03
C PHE A 7 17.22 21.07 -24.60
N PHE A 8 16.71 22.16 -24.02
CA PHE A 8 16.08 22.14 -22.69
C PHE A 8 14.74 21.40 -22.69
N VAL A 9 13.93 21.54 -23.73
CA VAL A 9 12.68 20.77 -23.92
C VAL A 9 13.00 19.30 -24.16
N CYS A 10 14.03 18.96 -24.94
CA CYS A 10 14.50 17.58 -25.09
C CYS A 10 15.06 17.01 -23.79
N LEU A 11 15.82 17.77 -22.99
CA LEU A 11 16.30 17.35 -21.67
C LEU A 11 15.17 17.23 -20.63
N LEU A 12 14.12 18.05 -20.73
CA LEU A 12 12.87 17.93 -19.95
C LEU A 12 11.96 16.81 -20.45
N MET A 13 12.08 16.38 -21.72
CA MET A 13 11.44 15.17 -22.27
C MET A 13 12.23 13.91 -21.93
N VAL A 14 13.54 14.03 -21.66
CA VAL A 14 14.39 13.00 -21.03
C VAL A 14 14.15 12.93 -19.50
N LYS A 15 13.09 13.60 -19.01
CA LYS A 15 12.59 13.43 -17.65
C LYS A 15 11.97 12.04 -17.52
N SER A 16 12.81 11.10 -17.11
CA SER A 16 12.45 9.83 -16.48
C SER A 16 11.69 8.83 -17.38
N GLU A 17 12.34 8.36 -18.44
CA GLU A 17 12.12 6.99 -18.94
C GLU A 17 12.75 5.93 -18.00
N ASN A 18 12.92 6.22 -16.71
CA ASN A 18 13.00 5.14 -15.75
C ASN A 18 11.60 4.56 -15.65
N PRO A 19 11.37 3.28 -16.01
CA PRO A 19 10.04 2.68 -15.97
C PRO A 19 9.64 2.49 -14.51
N SER A 20 9.15 3.56 -13.89
CA SER A 20 8.49 3.47 -12.60
C SER A 20 7.15 2.76 -12.79
N PHE A 21 6.70 2.07 -11.76
CA PHE A 21 5.31 1.62 -11.71
C PHE A 21 4.34 2.77 -11.97
N SER A 22 3.22 2.45 -12.61
CA SER A 22 2.09 3.37 -12.73
C SER A 22 1.40 3.53 -11.37
N LYS A 23 1.98 4.38 -10.52
CA LYS A 23 1.42 4.68 -9.19
C LYS A 23 -0.04 5.12 -9.30
N LEU A 24 -0.85 4.74 -8.31
CA LEU A 24 -2.19 5.29 -8.21
C LEU A 24 -2.13 6.81 -7.98
N THR A 25 -3.07 7.53 -8.59
CA THR A 25 -3.33 8.91 -8.19
C THR A 25 -4.02 8.94 -6.82
N PHE A 26 -4.09 10.13 -6.22
CA PHE A 26 -4.82 10.33 -4.97
C PHE A 26 -6.28 9.87 -5.08
N GLU A 27 -6.95 10.22 -6.18
CA GLU A 27 -8.36 9.90 -6.44
C GLU A 27 -8.54 8.39 -6.66
N GLU A 28 -7.64 7.75 -7.42
CA GLU A 28 -7.68 6.30 -7.63
C GLU A 28 -7.47 5.55 -6.31
N ASN A 29 -6.56 6.04 -5.46
CA ASN A 29 -6.32 5.50 -4.13
C ASN A 29 -7.55 5.67 -3.23
N GLN A 30 -8.17 6.85 -3.21
CA GLN A 30 -9.37 7.12 -2.42
C GLN A 30 -10.53 6.18 -2.81
N GLN A 31 -10.78 6.01 -4.12
CA GLN A 31 -11.78 5.07 -4.61
C GLN A 31 -11.46 3.62 -4.22
N ARG A 32 -10.17 3.24 -4.22
CA ARG A 32 -9.75 1.92 -3.74
C ARG A 32 -10.09 1.75 -2.26
N LEU A 33 -9.78 2.73 -1.40
CA LEU A 33 -10.03 2.66 0.05
C LEU A 33 -11.50 2.41 0.39
N GLU A 34 -12.41 3.01 -0.37
CA GLU A 34 -13.86 2.88 -0.18
C GLU A 34 -14.40 1.51 -0.58
N ARG A 35 -13.72 0.79 -1.49
CA ARG A 35 -14.19 -0.49 -2.03
C ARG A 35 -13.38 -1.70 -1.63
N CYS A 36 -12.10 -1.53 -1.27
CA CYS A 36 -11.19 -2.65 -1.02
C CYS A 36 -11.71 -3.57 0.08
N GLY A 37 -11.33 -4.84 0.02
CA GLY A 37 -11.59 -5.85 1.04
C GLY A 37 -13.07 -6.19 1.24
N ARG A 38 -14.00 -5.38 0.72
CA ARG A 38 -15.44 -5.58 0.82
C ARG A 38 -15.86 -6.67 -0.14
N HIS A 39 -16.38 -7.75 0.41
CA HIS A 39 -16.76 -8.90 -0.37
C HIS A 39 -18.28 -9.05 -0.39
N LYS A 40 -18.91 -8.89 -1.56
CA LYS A 40 -20.37 -9.09 -1.73
C LYS A 40 -20.76 -10.53 -2.13
N SER A 41 -19.80 -11.36 -2.55
CA SER A 41 -20.01 -12.77 -2.97
C SER A 41 -19.00 -13.72 -2.30
N ASP A 42 -19.07 -15.03 -2.52
CA ASP A 42 -18.06 -15.97 -1.97
C ASP A 42 -16.75 -16.05 -2.79
N VAL A 43 -16.68 -15.38 -3.95
CA VAL A 43 -15.60 -15.55 -4.93
C VAL A 43 -14.44 -14.57 -4.70
N THR A 44 -13.35 -15.06 -4.11
CA THR A 44 -12.17 -14.24 -3.80
C THR A 44 -11.39 -13.84 -5.05
N ASN A 45 -11.80 -12.74 -5.68
CA ASN A 45 -11.25 -12.27 -6.96
C ASN A 45 -9.92 -11.52 -6.86
N PHE A 46 -9.44 -11.18 -5.66
CA PHE A 46 -8.16 -10.50 -5.48
C PHE A 46 -6.98 -11.45 -5.22
N VAL A 47 -7.22 -12.75 -5.01
CA VAL A 47 -6.14 -13.75 -4.92
C VAL A 47 -5.82 -14.27 -6.30
N VAL A 48 -4.53 -14.31 -6.62
CA VAL A 48 -4.04 -14.72 -7.94
C VAL A 48 -2.99 -15.81 -7.82
N ARG A 49 -2.83 -16.59 -8.87
CA ARG A 49 -1.70 -17.51 -9.01
C ARG A 49 -0.77 -17.04 -10.12
N LEU A 50 0.53 -17.12 -9.85
CA LEU A 50 1.52 -16.87 -10.89
C LEU A 50 1.60 -18.06 -11.85
N THR A 51 1.67 -17.77 -13.14
CA THR A 51 2.12 -18.74 -14.14
C THR A 51 3.12 -18.09 -15.08
N LYS A 52 4.01 -18.88 -15.70
CA LYS A 52 4.99 -18.37 -16.65
C LYS A 52 5.05 -19.21 -17.92
N GLN A 53 5.34 -18.57 -19.04
CA GLN A 53 5.48 -19.18 -20.36
C GLN A 53 6.76 -18.66 -21.02
N GLN A 54 7.51 -19.54 -21.69
CA GLN A 54 8.71 -19.11 -22.40
C GLN A 54 8.32 -18.37 -23.69
N LYS A 55 8.92 -17.20 -23.95
CA LYS A 55 8.54 -16.41 -25.14
C LYS A 55 8.82 -17.11 -26.47
N LYS A 56 9.80 -18.01 -26.50
CA LYS A 56 10.26 -18.71 -27.72
C LYS A 56 9.47 -19.98 -28.02
N GLU A 57 8.80 -20.57 -27.02
CA GLU A 57 7.95 -21.74 -27.24
C GLU A 57 6.55 -21.27 -27.66
N LYS A 58 6.14 -21.60 -28.89
CA LYS A 58 4.77 -21.38 -29.39
C LYS A 58 3.77 -22.44 -28.85
N GLY A 59 4.15 -23.24 -27.86
CA GLY A 59 3.33 -24.30 -27.30
C GLY A 59 2.62 -23.90 -26.01
N ASP A 60 1.62 -24.70 -25.60
CA ASP A 60 0.86 -24.59 -24.35
C ASP A 60 1.68 -24.95 -23.09
N ASN A 61 3.02 -24.99 -23.19
CA ASN A 61 3.93 -25.27 -22.08
C ASN A 61 3.95 -24.08 -21.12
N ILE A 62 2.94 -24.04 -20.25
CA ILE A 62 2.81 -23.01 -19.23
C ILE A 62 3.12 -23.67 -17.89
N TRP A 63 4.22 -23.21 -17.29
CA TRP A 63 4.59 -23.65 -15.95
C TRP A 63 3.61 -23.05 -14.97
N ASN A 64 2.87 -23.93 -14.31
CA ASN A 64 1.94 -23.58 -13.27
C ASN A 64 2.63 -23.73 -11.91
N TYR A 65 2.36 -22.78 -11.02
CA TYR A 65 2.85 -22.79 -9.65
C TYR A 65 1.70 -22.92 -8.66
N PRO A 66 1.07 -24.11 -8.55
CA PRO A 66 0.02 -24.33 -7.55
C PRO A 66 0.52 -23.93 -6.17
N GLY A 67 -0.26 -23.15 -5.42
CA GLY A 67 0.09 -22.68 -4.06
C GLY A 67 1.17 -21.59 -4.00
N PHE A 68 1.60 -21.03 -5.14
CA PHE A 68 2.30 -19.76 -5.16
C PHE A 68 1.29 -18.67 -5.53
N LEU A 69 0.73 -18.06 -4.49
CA LEU A 69 -0.35 -17.11 -4.60
C LEU A 69 0.15 -15.70 -4.31
N GLY A 70 -0.47 -14.74 -5.01
CA GLY A 70 -0.28 -13.32 -4.79
C GLY A 70 -1.62 -12.65 -4.55
N VAL A 71 -1.56 -11.35 -4.28
CA VAL A 71 -2.74 -10.54 -3.96
C VAL A 71 -2.74 -9.26 -4.77
N LEU A 72 -3.87 -9.00 -5.42
CA LEU A 72 -4.20 -7.75 -6.06
C LEU A 72 -4.50 -6.70 -4.98
N VAL A 73 -3.65 -5.68 -4.88
CA VAL A 73 -3.75 -4.59 -3.89
C VAL A 73 -4.20 -3.26 -4.51
N SER A 74 -4.33 -3.22 -5.84
CA SER A 74 -4.93 -2.14 -6.62
C SER A 74 -5.31 -2.67 -8.01
N ASP A 75 -6.02 -1.89 -8.82
CA ASP A 75 -6.52 -2.27 -10.15
C ASP A 75 -5.43 -2.77 -11.13
N ARG A 76 -4.15 -2.58 -10.80
CA ARG A 76 -3.02 -3.01 -11.65
C ARG A 76 -1.83 -3.60 -10.89
N HIS A 77 -1.78 -3.56 -9.56
CA HIS A 77 -0.61 -4.01 -8.79
C HIS A 77 -0.89 -5.26 -7.99
N ILE A 78 0.03 -6.22 -8.08
CA ILE A 78 -0.03 -7.50 -7.38
C ILE A 78 1.24 -7.69 -6.57
N ILE A 79 1.09 -8.23 -5.35
CA ILE A 79 2.19 -8.61 -4.47
C ILE A 79 2.25 -10.13 -4.35
N PHE A 80 3.41 -10.70 -4.62
CA PHE A 80 3.77 -12.10 -4.40
C PHE A 80 4.85 -12.19 -3.32
N GLY A 81 4.96 -13.32 -2.64
CA GLY A 81 6.10 -13.57 -1.75
C GLY A 81 7.31 -14.10 -2.47
N HIS A 82 8.45 -13.96 -1.84
CA HIS A 82 9.73 -14.26 -2.46
C HIS A 82 10.14 -15.74 -2.43
N GLU A 83 9.40 -16.63 -1.76
CA GLU A 83 9.82 -18.04 -1.63
C GLU A 83 9.98 -18.82 -2.95
N ARG A 84 9.72 -18.20 -4.11
CA ARG A 84 10.12 -18.68 -5.46
C ARG A 84 10.93 -17.71 -6.29
N PHE A 85 11.92 -17.06 -5.67
CA PHE A 85 12.87 -16.16 -6.34
C PHE A 85 13.41 -16.69 -7.68
N LYS A 86 13.72 -18.00 -7.74
CA LYS A 86 14.28 -18.66 -8.93
C LYS A 86 13.36 -18.59 -10.15
N ASP A 87 12.05 -18.45 -9.95
CA ASP A 87 11.10 -18.46 -11.05
C ASP A 87 11.00 -17.11 -11.79
N PHE A 88 11.42 -16.03 -11.15
CA PHE A 88 11.39 -14.67 -11.73
C PHE A 88 12.70 -14.24 -12.40
N ASN A 89 13.73 -15.10 -12.37
CA ASN A 89 15.07 -14.86 -12.91
C ASN A 89 15.58 -13.44 -12.62
N LEU A 90 15.48 -13.00 -11.35
CA LEU A 90 15.81 -11.62 -11.00
C LEU A 90 17.33 -11.45 -10.96
N ASP A 91 17.82 -10.31 -11.43
CA ASP A 91 19.24 -9.97 -11.43
C ASP A 91 19.71 -9.55 -10.03
N MET A 92 20.11 -10.53 -9.21
CA MET A 92 20.55 -10.28 -7.83
C MET A 92 21.81 -9.45 -7.71
N THR A 93 22.59 -9.30 -8.79
CA THR A 93 23.78 -8.44 -8.74
C THR A 93 23.42 -6.98 -8.45
N LYS A 94 22.17 -6.58 -8.75
CA LYS A 94 21.61 -5.26 -8.48
C LYS A 94 20.83 -5.19 -7.16
N CYS A 95 20.65 -6.30 -6.47
CA CYS A 95 19.91 -6.33 -5.22
C CYS A 95 20.68 -5.56 -4.13
N ARG A 96 19.97 -4.68 -3.43
CA ARG A 96 20.44 -4.04 -2.20
C ARG A 96 19.43 -4.29 -1.10
N HIS A 97 19.90 -4.71 0.06
CA HIS A 97 19.06 -4.99 1.23
C HIS A 97 18.09 -3.83 1.50
N ASN A 98 16.79 -4.15 1.57
CA ASN A 98 15.72 -3.18 1.86
C ASN A 98 15.66 -2.00 0.88
N VAL A 99 16.07 -2.19 -0.37
CA VAL A 99 15.93 -1.20 -1.43
C VAL A 99 15.18 -1.86 -2.59
N PRO A 100 14.03 -1.30 -3.02
CA PRO A 100 13.34 -1.80 -4.20
C PRO A 100 14.27 -1.74 -5.42
N PHE A 101 14.36 -2.84 -6.17
CA PHE A 101 15.04 -2.82 -7.46
C PHE A 101 14.17 -3.44 -8.54
N LEU A 102 14.23 -2.82 -9.72
CA LEU A 102 13.56 -3.28 -10.92
C LEU A 102 14.38 -4.40 -11.55
N SER A 103 13.73 -5.53 -11.82
CA SER A 103 14.35 -6.61 -12.57
C SER A 103 13.43 -7.04 -13.71
N PRO A 104 13.69 -6.59 -14.95
CA PRO A 104 12.99 -7.13 -16.11
C PRO A 104 13.50 -8.56 -16.40
N ASP A 105 12.60 -9.44 -16.84
CA ASP A 105 12.96 -10.75 -17.40
C ASP A 105 12.40 -10.75 -18.81
N LEU A 106 13.32 -10.88 -19.76
CA LEU A 106 13.01 -10.73 -21.17
C LEU A 106 12.69 -12.08 -21.82
N ASP A 107 12.96 -13.21 -21.16
CA ASP A 107 12.84 -14.54 -21.76
C ASP A 107 11.47 -15.18 -21.52
N PHE A 108 10.76 -14.75 -20.48
CA PHE A 108 9.46 -15.28 -20.09
C PHE A 108 8.34 -14.25 -20.18
N ARG A 109 7.13 -14.72 -20.43
CA ARG A 109 5.88 -13.99 -20.17
C ARG A 109 5.28 -14.53 -18.88
N PHE A 110 4.86 -13.63 -18.01
CA PHE A 110 4.22 -13.99 -16.76
C PHE A 110 2.75 -13.64 -16.84
N TYR A 111 1.92 -14.46 -16.20
CA TYR A 111 0.49 -14.25 -16.13
C TYR A 111 0.03 -14.35 -14.68
N ALA A 112 -0.91 -13.47 -14.33
CA ALA A 112 -1.70 -13.54 -13.12
C ALA A 112 -3.02 -14.25 -13.45
N GLU A 113 -3.19 -15.44 -12.89
CA GLU A 113 -4.42 -16.22 -13.01
C GLU A 113 -5.36 -15.82 -11.88
N PHE A 114 -6.46 -15.16 -12.22
CA PHE A 114 -7.57 -14.84 -11.32
C PHE A 114 -8.63 -15.94 -11.39
N VAL A 115 -9.63 -15.87 -10.51
CA VAL A 115 -10.81 -16.72 -10.67
C VAL A 115 -11.53 -16.36 -11.96
N GLY A 116 -11.59 -17.30 -12.91
CA GLY A 116 -12.29 -17.15 -14.19
C GLY A 116 -11.56 -16.38 -15.29
N ILE A 117 -10.47 -15.65 -15.00
CA ILE A 117 -9.70 -14.92 -16.02
C ILE A 117 -8.18 -15.01 -15.83
N SER A 118 -7.41 -14.73 -16.88
CA SER A 118 -5.96 -14.59 -16.83
C SER A 118 -5.54 -13.23 -17.41
N LYS A 119 -4.55 -12.58 -16.79
CA LYS A 119 -4.00 -11.29 -17.24
C LYS A 119 -2.49 -11.34 -17.34
N THR A 120 -1.93 -10.64 -18.31
CA THR A 120 -0.48 -10.56 -18.51
C THR A 120 0.15 -9.59 -17.52
N ILE A 121 1.26 -10.03 -16.93
CA ILE A 121 2.11 -9.21 -16.07
C ILE A 121 3.12 -8.49 -16.96
N SER A 122 3.25 -7.18 -16.76
CA SER A 122 4.21 -6.35 -17.48
C SER A 122 5.65 -6.74 -17.17
N THR A 123 6.59 -6.21 -17.94
CA THR A 123 8.03 -6.38 -17.68
C THR A 123 8.49 -5.67 -16.40
N LYS A 124 7.66 -4.80 -15.81
CA LYS A 124 7.98 -4.06 -14.59
C LYS A 124 7.71 -4.91 -13.36
N ARG A 125 8.79 -5.31 -12.69
CA ARG A 125 8.74 -6.18 -11.51
C ARG A 125 9.78 -5.69 -10.53
N TYR A 126 9.34 -5.40 -9.32
CA TYR A 126 10.18 -4.91 -8.25
C TYR A 126 10.34 -5.99 -7.20
N TYR A 127 11.60 -6.22 -6.82
CA TYR A 127 11.88 -6.99 -5.62
C TYR A 127 12.15 -6.04 -4.46
N TYR A 128 11.63 -6.39 -3.30
CA TYR A 128 11.99 -5.76 -2.02
C TYR A 128 12.20 -6.85 -0.98
N GLY A 129 13.34 -6.81 -0.29
CA GLY A 129 13.64 -7.77 0.77
C GLY A 129 15.13 -7.90 1.04
N ASN A 130 15.49 -9.04 1.62
CA ASN A 130 16.86 -9.38 1.93
C ASN A 130 17.49 -10.18 0.78
N CYS A 131 18.56 -9.64 0.17
CA CYS A 131 19.22 -10.24 -0.99
C CYS A 131 19.85 -11.62 -0.74
N GLU A 132 20.17 -11.91 0.52
CA GLU A 132 20.84 -13.15 0.93
C GLU A 132 19.85 -14.19 1.50
N LYS A 133 18.60 -13.80 1.77
CA LYS A 133 17.59 -14.65 2.41
C LYS A 133 16.36 -14.83 1.52
N THR A 134 15.60 -15.88 1.79
CA THR A 134 14.28 -16.11 1.17
C THR A 134 13.19 -15.14 1.67
N ASP A 135 13.55 -14.11 2.44
CA ASP A 135 12.62 -13.18 3.09
C ASP A 135 12.45 -11.90 2.25
N GLY A 136 11.31 -11.77 1.57
CA GLY A 136 11.00 -10.61 0.74
C GLY A 136 9.69 -10.75 -0.04
N ILE A 137 9.45 -9.78 -0.90
CA ILE A 137 8.28 -9.69 -1.77
C ILE A 137 8.68 -9.32 -3.20
N ILE A 138 7.82 -9.73 -4.12
CA ILE A 138 7.87 -9.34 -5.52
C ILE A 138 6.58 -8.60 -5.83
N ILE A 139 6.72 -7.37 -6.28
CA ILE A 139 5.63 -6.51 -6.68
C ILE A 139 5.64 -6.46 -8.20
N VAL A 140 4.48 -6.59 -8.83
CA VAL A 140 4.35 -6.56 -10.28
C VAL A 140 3.19 -5.65 -10.71
N GLU A 141 3.29 -5.11 -11.93
CA GLU A 141 2.23 -4.34 -12.58
C GLU A 141 1.65 -5.17 -13.73
N LEU A 142 0.32 -5.21 -13.84
CA LEU A 142 -0.40 -5.79 -14.96
C LEU A 142 -0.27 -4.91 -16.21
N GLU A 143 -0.25 -5.53 -17.40
CA GLU A 143 -0.29 -4.77 -18.66
C GLU A 143 -1.65 -4.06 -18.85
N GLU A 144 -2.72 -4.66 -18.33
CA GLU A 144 -4.08 -4.12 -18.37
C GLU A 144 -4.69 -4.09 -16.97
N LYS A 145 -5.39 -2.99 -16.66
CA LYS A 145 -6.17 -2.86 -15.43
C LYS A 145 -7.25 -3.94 -15.34
N VAL A 146 -7.58 -4.34 -14.12
CA VAL A 146 -8.73 -5.21 -13.81
C VAL A 146 -9.81 -4.44 -13.07
N ASN A 147 -11.07 -4.82 -13.31
CA ASN A 147 -12.22 -4.23 -12.64
C ASN A 147 -12.80 -5.19 -11.59
N PHE A 148 -11.97 -5.57 -10.63
CA PHE A 148 -12.38 -6.37 -9.48
C PHE A 148 -12.15 -5.59 -8.20
N THR A 149 -12.82 -6.00 -7.13
CA THR A 149 -12.49 -5.52 -5.79
C THR A 149 -11.13 -6.07 -5.37
N GLU A 150 -10.23 -5.19 -4.96
CA GLU A 150 -8.90 -5.53 -4.47
C GLU A 150 -8.90 -5.81 -2.97
N ALA A 151 -7.84 -6.45 -2.48
CA ALA A 151 -7.65 -6.56 -1.04
C ALA A 151 -7.33 -5.18 -0.44
N CYS A 152 -7.76 -4.94 0.80
CA CYS A 152 -7.23 -3.79 1.53
C CYS A 152 -5.78 -4.06 1.91
N PHE A 153 -4.97 -3.00 1.86
CA PHE A 153 -3.59 -3.04 2.33
C PHE A 153 -3.50 -2.21 3.60
N PRO A 154 -2.93 -2.74 4.70
CA PRO A 154 -2.91 -2.04 5.96
C PRO A 154 -1.96 -0.83 5.91
N VAL A 155 -2.14 0.09 6.84
CA VAL A 155 -1.39 1.36 6.90
C VAL A 155 -0.62 1.47 8.20
N LYS A 156 0.41 2.30 8.20
CA LYS A 156 1.21 2.53 9.42
C LYS A 156 0.35 3.26 10.45
N GLY A 157 0.24 2.67 11.64
CA GLY A 157 -0.60 3.19 12.69
C GLY A 157 -0.02 4.43 13.38
N SER A 158 -0.89 5.12 14.10
CA SER A 158 -0.57 6.35 14.85
C SER A 158 0.34 6.10 16.08
N ASN A 159 0.33 4.86 16.61
CA ASN A 159 1.01 4.47 17.85
C ASN A 159 2.54 4.23 17.72
N GLY A 160 3.16 4.66 16.62
CA GLY A 160 4.61 4.59 16.41
C GLY A 160 5.09 3.40 15.58
N ILE A 161 6.40 3.16 15.59
CA ILE A 161 7.07 2.19 14.72
C ILE A 161 6.63 0.77 15.09
N GLY A 162 5.91 0.11 14.18
CA GLY A 162 5.46 -1.29 14.34
C GLY A 162 3.97 -1.44 14.63
N SER A 163 3.25 -0.33 14.84
CA SER A 163 1.79 -0.30 14.80
C SER A 163 1.32 -0.28 13.35
N VAL A 164 0.29 -1.08 13.08
CA VAL A 164 -0.28 -1.20 11.74
C VAL A 164 -1.80 -1.28 11.87
N GLU A 165 -2.46 -0.29 11.33
CA GLU A 165 -3.89 -0.05 11.50
C GLU A 165 -4.63 -0.20 10.16
N ASP A 166 -5.94 -0.30 10.23
CA ASP A 166 -6.79 -0.05 9.10
C ASP A 166 -6.85 1.46 8.84
N TYR A 167 -7.56 1.85 7.79
CA TYR A 167 -7.68 3.26 7.44
C TYR A 167 -8.51 4.07 8.45
N ASP A 168 -9.28 3.40 9.31
CA ASP A 168 -10.09 3.99 10.38
C ASP A 168 -9.31 4.02 11.72
N GLY A 169 -8.03 3.62 11.74
CA GLY A 169 -7.15 3.63 12.91
C GLY A 169 -7.30 2.43 13.85
N LYS A 170 -8.04 1.38 13.48
CA LYS A 170 -8.13 0.14 14.27
C LYS A 170 -6.91 -0.75 13.98
N ASP A 171 -6.28 -1.26 15.03
CA ASP A 171 -5.09 -2.10 14.89
C ASP A 171 -5.41 -3.41 14.15
N VAL A 172 -4.79 -3.58 12.98
CA VAL A 172 -4.89 -4.79 12.14
C VAL A 172 -4.03 -5.92 12.72
N TYR A 173 -3.13 -5.56 13.63
CA TYR A 173 -2.03 -6.34 14.14
C TYR A 173 -1.93 -6.18 15.67
N GLU A 174 -3.07 -6.29 16.36
CA GLU A 174 -3.25 -5.96 17.79
C GLU A 174 -2.04 -6.17 18.70
N ASN A 175 -1.95 -5.26 19.68
CA ASN A 175 -1.15 -5.30 20.91
C ASN A 175 -0.51 -6.66 21.21
N GLU A 176 0.80 -6.63 21.43
CA GLU A 176 1.63 -7.80 21.72
C GLU A 176 0.99 -8.71 22.77
N GLY A 177 0.31 -9.77 22.33
CA GLY A 177 -0.35 -10.70 23.26
C GLY A 177 -1.85 -10.94 23.06
N GLN A 178 -2.45 -10.64 21.89
CA GLN A 178 -3.81 -11.08 21.57
C GLN A 178 -3.90 -11.86 20.24
N LYS A 179 -4.75 -12.90 20.22
CA LYS A 179 -4.96 -13.76 19.04
C LYS A 179 -5.94 -13.06 18.11
N LYS A 180 -5.52 -12.79 16.87
CA LYS A 180 -6.39 -12.16 15.86
C LYS A 180 -6.95 -13.15 14.86
N GLU A 181 -8.27 -13.10 14.64
CA GLU A 181 -8.90 -13.86 13.58
C GLU A 181 -8.24 -13.54 12.24
N THR A 182 -7.76 -14.59 11.59
CA THR A 182 -7.00 -14.52 10.35
C THR A 182 -7.50 -15.61 9.42
N VAL A 183 -7.50 -15.31 8.12
CA VAL A 183 -7.82 -16.26 7.07
C VAL A 183 -6.58 -16.45 6.20
N LEU A 184 -6.13 -17.70 6.10
CA LEU A 184 -5.14 -18.12 5.12
C LEU A 184 -5.88 -18.55 3.85
N MET A 185 -5.41 -18.11 2.69
CA MET A 185 -6.00 -18.49 1.41
C MET A 185 -5.10 -19.42 0.62
N ASP A 186 -5.69 -20.48 0.07
CA ASP A 186 -4.99 -21.55 -0.63
C ASP A 186 -5.69 -21.93 -1.95
N ASN A 187 -4.91 -22.42 -2.90
CA ASN A 187 -5.39 -23.03 -4.12
C ASN A 187 -4.47 -24.19 -4.52
N ARG A 188 -5.07 -25.38 -4.61
CA ARG A 188 -4.37 -26.63 -4.94
C ARG A 188 -4.58 -27.08 -6.38
N GLU A 189 -5.55 -26.47 -7.07
CA GLU A 189 -5.88 -26.85 -8.43
C GLU A 189 -4.77 -26.43 -9.38
N ALA A 190 -4.44 -27.28 -10.35
CA ALA A 190 -3.58 -26.91 -11.47
C ALA A 190 -4.38 -26.35 -12.66
N LYS A 191 -5.71 -26.25 -12.53
CA LYS A 191 -6.61 -25.76 -13.58
C LYS A 191 -6.44 -24.26 -13.82
N ARG A 192 -6.54 -23.84 -15.08
CA ARG A 192 -6.39 -22.46 -15.54
C ARG A 192 -7.64 -22.02 -16.33
N PRO A 193 -8.16 -20.81 -16.10
CA PRO A 193 -7.81 -19.88 -15.01
C PRO A 193 -8.13 -20.47 -13.63
N LEU A 194 -7.86 -19.73 -12.54
CA LEU A 194 -8.27 -20.18 -11.21
C LEU A 194 -9.79 -20.41 -11.20
N THR A 195 -10.22 -21.39 -10.44
CA THR A 195 -11.64 -21.78 -10.30
C THR A 195 -12.16 -21.40 -8.92
N ALA A 196 -11.35 -21.60 -7.90
CA ALA A 196 -11.70 -21.34 -6.51
C ALA A 196 -10.45 -21.03 -5.67
N VAL A 197 -10.69 -20.37 -4.54
CA VAL A 197 -9.70 -20.12 -3.49
C VAL A 197 -10.30 -20.63 -2.20
N ASN A 198 -9.60 -21.55 -1.54
CA ASN A 198 -9.99 -22.11 -0.26
C ASN A 198 -9.61 -21.11 0.84
N LYS A 199 -10.47 -21.00 1.85
CA LYS A 199 -10.25 -20.16 3.03
C LYS A 199 -10.05 -21.07 4.23
N ILE A 200 -8.91 -20.98 4.89
CA ILE A 200 -8.60 -21.69 6.12
C ILE A 200 -8.60 -20.66 7.24
N LYS A 201 -9.49 -20.84 8.24
CA LYS A 201 -9.60 -19.93 9.38
C LYS A 201 -8.61 -20.30 10.48
N GLY A 202 -8.12 -19.28 11.16
CA GLY A 202 -7.20 -19.45 12.26
C GLY A 202 -6.91 -18.13 12.96
N VAL A 203 -5.78 -18.09 13.64
CA VAL A 203 -5.29 -16.91 14.35
C VAL A 203 -3.86 -16.62 14.04
N THR A 204 -3.46 -15.36 14.16
CA THR A 204 -2.06 -14.97 14.18
C THR A 204 -1.62 -14.57 15.59
N TRP A 205 -0.38 -14.92 15.93
CA TRP A 205 0.32 -14.54 17.17
C TRP A 205 1.84 -14.58 16.93
N LYS A 206 2.65 -14.17 17.91
CA LYS A 206 4.10 -14.38 17.91
C LYS A 206 4.46 -15.88 17.77
N CYS A 207 5.52 -16.22 17.07
CA CYS A 207 5.95 -17.62 17.00
C CYS A 207 6.49 -18.08 18.36
N GLU A 208 6.20 -19.33 18.75
CA GLU A 208 6.67 -19.90 20.03
C GLU A 208 8.20 -19.95 20.12
N LYS A 209 8.86 -20.25 18.99
CA LYS A 209 10.32 -20.44 18.92
C LYS A 209 11.10 -19.15 18.65
N ASP A 210 10.44 -18.13 18.12
CA ASP A 210 11.06 -16.86 17.76
C ASP A 210 10.04 -15.72 17.98
N ALA A 211 10.09 -15.10 19.16
CA ALA A 211 9.19 -14.02 19.52
C ALA A 211 9.30 -12.76 18.63
N THR A 212 10.32 -12.69 17.77
CA THR A 212 10.48 -11.60 16.78
C THR A 212 9.72 -11.85 15.48
N LYS A 213 9.10 -13.03 15.35
CA LYS A 213 8.38 -13.49 14.16
C LYS A 213 6.92 -13.76 14.50
N TYR A 214 6.10 -13.77 13.45
CA TYR A 214 4.67 -14.02 13.55
C TYR A 214 4.31 -15.33 12.87
N CYS A 215 3.42 -16.07 13.52
CA CYS A 215 2.95 -17.38 13.12
C CYS A 215 1.43 -17.38 13.03
N TYR A 216 0.93 -18.15 12.07
CA TYR A 216 -0.47 -18.44 11.87
C TYR A 216 -0.77 -19.84 12.38
N HIS A 217 -1.83 -19.96 13.18
CA HIS A 217 -2.31 -21.19 13.76
C HIS A 217 -3.72 -21.46 13.24
N SER A 218 -3.88 -22.51 12.44
CA SER A 218 -5.20 -22.90 11.93
C SER A 218 -6.05 -23.54 13.01
N TYR A 219 -7.35 -23.25 12.99
CA TYR A 219 -8.32 -24.02 13.78
C TYR A 219 -8.54 -25.43 13.20
N ASP A 220 -8.26 -25.59 11.91
CA ASP A 220 -8.25 -26.88 11.20
C ASP A 220 -6.82 -27.19 10.74
N ILE A 221 -6.05 -27.81 11.64
CA ILE A 221 -4.65 -28.18 11.39
C ILE A 221 -4.53 -29.20 10.26
N THR A 222 -5.55 -30.05 10.07
CA THR A 222 -5.56 -31.08 9.02
C THR A 222 -5.69 -30.42 7.66
N SER A 223 -6.60 -29.46 7.49
CA SER A 223 -6.73 -28.69 6.26
C SER A 223 -5.47 -27.89 5.95
N LEU A 224 -4.86 -27.26 6.98
CA LEU A 224 -3.60 -26.56 6.81
C LEU A 224 -2.48 -27.51 6.39
N TYR A 225 -2.28 -28.61 7.13
CA TYR A 225 -1.28 -29.62 6.78
C TYR A 225 -1.52 -30.14 5.36
N ASN A 226 -2.75 -30.44 4.97
CA ASN A 226 -3.08 -30.88 3.61
C ASN A 226 -2.88 -29.80 2.54
N ALA A 227 -2.90 -28.51 2.89
CA ALA A 227 -2.53 -27.41 2.00
C ALA A 227 -1.00 -27.35 1.77
N LEU A 228 -0.22 -27.78 2.77
CA LEU A 228 1.24 -27.66 2.80
C LEU A 228 1.99 -28.97 2.45
N LYS A 229 1.40 -30.14 2.71
CA LYS A 229 2.04 -31.48 2.72
C LYS A 229 2.74 -31.86 1.40
N SER A 230 2.32 -31.28 0.28
CA SER A 230 2.86 -31.60 -1.04
C SER A 230 3.89 -30.60 -1.57
N LYS A 231 4.26 -29.56 -0.81
CA LYS A 231 5.07 -28.45 -1.33
C LYS A 231 6.19 -28.06 -0.36
N SER A 232 7.43 -28.18 -0.83
CA SER A 232 8.60 -27.60 -0.17
C SER A 232 8.69 -26.08 -0.31
N GLU A 233 7.91 -25.50 -1.22
CA GLU A 233 7.96 -24.09 -1.60
C GLU A 233 6.54 -23.59 -1.92
N PHE A 234 5.94 -22.83 -1.02
CA PHE A 234 4.59 -22.27 -1.17
C PHE A 234 4.59 -20.81 -0.72
N CYS A 235 3.62 -20.05 -1.21
CA CYS A 235 3.42 -18.69 -0.78
C CYS A 235 1.93 -18.44 -0.68
N LEU A 236 1.42 -18.42 0.55
CA LEU A 236 -0.02 -18.35 0.81
C LEU A 236 -0.36 -17.01 1.44
N PRO A 237 -1.28 -16.22 0.89
CA PRO A 237 -1.62 -14.93 1.46
C PRO A 237 -2.46 -15.07 2.72
N LEU A 238 -2.12 -14.26 3.72
CA LEU A 238 -2.83 -14.14 4.99
C LEU A 238 -3.60 -12.84 5.02
N PHE A 239 -4.82 -12.93 5.55
CA PHE A 239 -5.69 -11.78 5.71
C PHE A 239 -6.23 -11.66 7.12
N HIS A 240 -6.17 -10.47 7.70
CA HIS A 240 -7.01 -10.15 8.84
C HIS A 240 -8.43 -9.86 8.35
N LYS A 241 -9.44 -10.47 8.97
CA LYS A 241 -10.84 -10.18 8.70
C LYS A 241 -11.37 -9.27 9.80
N GLN A 242 -11.82 -8.08 9.42
CA GLN A 242 -12.47 -7.16 10.35
C GLN A 242 -13.89 -7.64 10.67
N HIS A 243 -14.23 -7.71 11.97
CA HIS A 243 -15.53 -8.23 12.42
C HIS A 243 -16.73 -7.39 11.96
N ASP A 244 -16.60 -6.06 11.96
CA ASP A 244 -17.74 -5.16 11.72
C ASP A 244 -18.15 -5.07 10.24
N ASP A 245 -17.16 -5.00 9.34
CA ASP A 245 -17.37 -4.70 7.92
C ASP A 245 -17.04 -5.88 6.98
N GLU A 246 -16.66 -7.03 7.55
CA GLU A 246 -16.13 -8.20 6.82
C GLU A 246 -14.98 -7.90 5.84
N ARG A 247 -14.26 -6.78 6.02
CA ARG A 247 -13.16 -6.39 5.15
C ARG A 247 -11.93 -7.27 5.37
N TYR A 248 -11.31 -7.67 4.27
CA TYR A 248 -10.06 -8.41 4.27
C TYR A 248 -8.86 -7.47 4.09
N PHE A 249 -7.99 -7.43 5.09
CA PHE A 249 -6.71 -6.73 5.07
C PHE A 249 -5.59 -7.71 4.81
N PHE A 250 -4.80 -7.48 3.76
CA PHE A 250 -3.68 -8.33 3.38
C PHE A 250 -2.47 -8.07 4.28
N ILE A 251 -2.22 -8.97 5.23
CA ILE A 251 -1.26 -8.76 6.33
C ILE A 251 0.08 -9.48 6.13
N GLY A 252 0.19 -10.33 5.12
CA GLY A 252 1.44 -11.03 4.88
C GLY A 252 1.30 -12.31 4.09
N LEU A 253 2.42 -13.01 3.98
CA LEU A 253 2.57 -14.17 3.13
C LEU A 253 3.21 -15.30 3.92
N GLY A 254 2.49 -16.42 4.06
CA GLY A 254 2.96 -17.63 4.70
C GLY A 254 3.87 -18.41 3.75
N GLY A 255 5.02 -18.85 4.26
CA GLY A 255 6.02 -19.57 3.46
C GLY A 255 6.71 -20.70 4.21
N TYR A 256 6.83 -20.59 5.54
CA TYR A 256 7.58 -21.58 6.30
C TYR A 256 6.71 -22.33 7.31
N TRP A 257 6.59 -23.64 7.13
CA TRP A 257 5.89 -24.52 8.06
C TRP A 257 6.77 -24.83 9.28
N GLU A 258 6.32 -24.39 10.45
CA GLU A 258 6.81 -24.83 11.74
C GLU A 258 5.87 -25.90 12.31
N THR A 259 6.37 -26.72 13.23
CA THR A 259 5.76 -27.96 13.75
C THR A 259 4.22 -28.00 13.77
N THR A 260 3.57 -26.94 14.27
CA THR A 260 2.10 -26.79 14.36
C THR A 260 1.59 -25.43 13.85
N SER A 261 2.43 -24.63 13.22
CA SER A 261 2.09 -23.26 12.84
C SER A 261 2.81 -22.82 11.57
N LEU A 262 2.22 -21.87 10.86
CA LEU A 262 2.79 -21.33 9.64
C LEU A 262 3.42 -19.97 9.92
N ARG A 263 4.75 -19.90 9.85
CA ARG A 263 5.46 -18.62 9.89
C ARG A 263 5.20 -17.84 8.61
N TYR A 264 4.95 -16.55 8.77
CA TYR A 264 4.66 -15.66 7.65
C TYR A 264 5.51 -14.39 7.65
N HIS A 265 5.74 -13.85 6.46
CA HIS A 265 6.33 -12.55 6.24
C HIS A 265 5.27 -11.48 6.47
N ALA A 266 5.36 -10.77 7.60
CA ALA A 266 4.45 -9.68 7.96
C ALA A 266 4.93 -8.36 7.38
N PHE A 267 4.05 -7.59 6.74
CA PHE A 267 4.44 -6.34 6.04
C PHE A 267 4.73 -5.13 6.95
N ARG A 268 4.74 -5.29 8.28
CA ARG A 268 4.84 -4.15 9.22
C ARG A 268 6.05 -3.24 8.95
N LYS A 269 7.14 -3.78 8.39
CA LYS A 269 8.38 -3.03 8.11
C LYS A 269 8.43 -2.48 6.69
N GLU A 270 7.53 -2.94 5.82
CA GLU A 270 7.52 -2.72 4.38
C GLU A 270 6.38 -1.82 3.92
N ILE A 271 5.41 -1.52 4.79
CA ILE A 271 4.24 -0.67 4.46
C ILE A 271 4.66 0.63 3.79
N ASP A 272 5.55 1.41 4.40
CA ASP A 272 5.96 2.73 3.86
C ASP A 272 6.51 2.58 2.43
N VAL A 273 7.32 1.54 2.19
CA VAL A 273 7.94 1.30 0.88
C VAL A 273 6.91 0.82 -0.14
N ILE A 274 6.03 -0.11 0.22
CA ILE A 274 4.98 -0.63 -0.66
C ILE A 274 4.01 0.50 -1.01
N CYS A 275 3.59 1.27 0.00
CA CYS A 275 2.67 2.38 -0.16
C CYS A 275 3.25 3.46 -1.09
N ASP A 276 4.50 3.88 -0.87
CA ASP A 276 5.18 4.85 -1.73
C ASP A 276 5.37 4.35 -3.15
N LEU A 277 5.72 3.07 -3.32
CA LEU A 277 5.99 2.47 -4.62
C LEU A 277 4.73 2.36 -5.47
N LEU A 278 3.58 2.07 -4.85
CA LEU A 278 2.31 1.81 -5.54
C LEU A 278 1.36 3.02 -5.56
N GLY A 279 1.62 4.05 -4.75
CA GLY A 279 0.69 5.16 -4.54
C GLY A 279 -0.53 4.76 -3.72
N ILE A 280 -0.43 3.72 -2.89
CA ILE A 280 -1.56 3.21 -2.08
C ILE A 280 -1.58 3.79 -0.66
N CYS A 281 -0.71 4.77 -0.36
CA CYS A 281 -0.68 5.46 0.93
C CYS A 281 -2.05 6.06 1.25
N PRO A 282 -2.54 5.98 2.49
CA PRO A 282 -3.71 6.75 2.88
C PRO A 282 -3.42 8.24 2.68
N PRO A 283 -4.45 9.03 2.32
CA PRO A 283 -4.30 10.47 2.20
C PRO A 283 -3.81 11.06 3.53
N PRO A 284 -2.96 12.09 3.53
CA PRO A 284 -2.64 12.80 4.77
C PRO A 284 -3.96 13.31 5.39
N PRO A 285 -4.09 13.30 6.73
CA PRO A 285 -5.31 13.73 7.40
C PRO A 285 -5.65 15.15 6.94
N THR A 286 -6.79 15.29 6.26
CA THR A 286 -7.30 16.58 5.81
C THR A 286 -7.59 17.41 7.04
N THR A 287 -6.81 18.47 7.26
CA THR A 287 -7.19 19.51 8.21
C THR A 287 -8.41 20.19 7.62
N THR A 288 -9.60 19.85 8.10
CA THR A 288 -10.84 20.52 7.71
C THR A 288 -10.80 21.94 8.26
N THR A 289 -10.24 22.88 7.48
CA THR A 289 -10.40 24.30 7.76
C THR A 289 -11.86 24.62 7.54
N ALA A 290 -12.64 24.74 8.62
CA ALA A 290 -14.00 25.23 8.55
C ALA A 290 -13.98 26.63 7.92
N ILE A 291 -14.39 26.73 6.66
CA ILE A 291 -14.59 28.03 6.02
C ILE A 291 -15.85 28.62 6.64
N THR A 292 -15.68 29.47 7.64
CA THR A 292 -16.77 30.29 8.19
C THR A 292 -17.09 31.37 7.15
N THR A 293 -18.00 31.08 6.22
CA THR A 293 -18.61 32.11 5.38
C THR A 293 -19.42 33.06 6.27
N SER A 294 -18.80 34.17 6.65
CA SER A 294 -19.50 35.28 7.31
C SER A 294 -20.33 36.02 6.26
N SER A 295 -21.64 35.79 6.22
CA SER A 295 -22.55 36.62 5.44
C SER A 295 -22.76 37.95 6.15
N THR A 296 -22.25 39.03 5.55
CA THR A 296 -22.55 40.40 5.99
C THR A 296 -23.88 40.81 5.37
N LEU A 297 -24.94 40.78 6.17
CA LEU A 297 -26.23 41.39 5.81
C LEU A 297 -26.12 42.91 5.98
N ALA A 298 -26.23 43.65 4.87
CA ALA A 298 -26.34 45.10 4.88
C ALA A 298 -27.68 45.52 5.49
N ALA A 299 -27.63 46.36 6.54
CA ALA A 299 -28.80 46.90 7.21
C ALA A 299 -29.42 48.04 6.38
N THR A 300 -30.65 47.84 5.90
CA THR A 300 -31.47 48.89 5.30
C THR A 300 -32.42 49.43 6.37
N THR A 301 -32.25 50.71 6.73
CA THR A 301 -33.12 51.42 7.68
C THR A 301 -34.42 51.88 7.01
N VAL A 302 -35.56 51.55 7.61
CA VAL A 302 -36.88 52.13 7.28
C VAL A 302 -37.57 52.52 8.59
N PRO A 303 -38.19 53.71 8.71
CA PRO A 303 -38.69 54.22 9.97
C PRO A 303 -40.04 53.61 10.39
N LEU A 304 -40.21 53.61 11.71
CA LEU A 304 -41.36 53.19 12.51
C LEU A 304 -42.72 53.69 12.01
N THR A 305 -43.74 52.81 12.05
CA THR A 305 -45.13 53.20 12.33
C THR A 305 -45.80 52.18 13.22
N THR A 306 -46.41 52.70 14.28
CA THR A 306 -47.01 52.01 15.43
C THR A 306 -48.48 51.70 15.15
N THR A 307 -48.97 50.49 15.42
CA THR A 307 -50.34 50.26 15.92
C THR A 307 -50.39 48.93 16.69
N ALA A 308 -50.88 48.99 17.92
CA ALA A 308 -50.98 47.89 18.87
C ALA A 308 -52.27 47.07 18.68
N ARG A 309 -52.21 45.75 18.97
CA ARG A 309 -53.28 45.06 19.71
C ARG A 309 -52.76 43.82 20.45
N THR A 310 -53.22 43.74 21.69
CA THR A 310 -52.87 42.89 22.83
C THR A 310 -53.58 41.53 22.83
N THR A 311 -52.91 40.45 23.27
CA THR A 311 -53.38 39.49 24.32
C THR A 311 -52.29 38.48 24.76
N THR A 312 -51.90 38.56 26.05
CA THR A 312 -51.69 37.52 27.11
C THR A 312 -51.29 36.06 26.78
N THR A 313 -50.51 35.27 27.55
CA THR A 313 -49.48 35.37 28.64
C THR A 313 -48.89 33.95 28.80
N THR A 314 -47.55 33.80 29.01
CA THR A 314 -46.76 32.75 29.74
C THR A 314 -47.08 31.24 29.57
N VAL A 315 -46.11 30.33 29.38
CA VAL A 315 -45.13 29.83 30.39
C VAL A 315 -43.79 29.39 29.77
N ASN A 316 -42.71 29.72 30.49
CA ASN A 316 -41.30 29.35 30.30
C ASN A 316 -40.98 27.85 30.44
N ALA A 317 -40.06 27.36 29.61
CA ALA A 317 -38.98 26.46 30.04
C ALA A 317 -37.76 26.67 29.13
N THR A 318 -36.76 27.38 29.64
CA THR A 318 -35.44 27.59 29.05
C THR A 318 -34.58 26.34 29.22
N VAL A 319 -34.13 25.74 28.11
CA VAL A 319 -33.00 24.82 28.10
C VAL A 319 -31.74 25.68 28.07
N ILE A 320 -30.99 25.67 29.17
CA ILE A 320 -29.67 26.29 29.26
C ILE A 320 -28.68 25.31 28.65
N ASP A 321 -28.07 25.73 27.55
CA ASP A 321 -26.96 25.03 26.91
C ASP A 321 -25.71 25.30 27.74
N HIS A 322 -25.27 24.31 28.53
CA HIS A 322 -24.04 24.40 29.30
C HIS A 322 -22.85 24.09 28.39
N VAL A 323 -22.31 25.14 27.76
CA VAL A 323 -20.94 25.13 27.23
C VAL A 323 -19.99 25.27 28.43
N PRO A 324 -19.02 24.36 28.65
CA PRO A 324 -18.00 24.59 29.65
C PRO A 324 -17.15 25.79 29.21
N GLU A 325 -17.15 26.81 30.04
CA GLU A 325 -16.23 27.93 29.96
C GLU A 325 -14.81 27.36 30.10
N PHE A 326 -14.02 27.39 29.03
CA PHE A 326 -12.59 27.10 29.08
C PHE A 326 -11.94 28.18 29.94
N LEU A 327 -11.81 27.89 31.24
CA LEU A 327 -10.91 28.60 32.12
C LEU A 327 -9.52 28.55 31.47
N TYR A 328 -8.97 29.75 31.26
CA TYR A 328 -7.60 29.99 30.84
C TYR A 328 -6.63 29.16 31.68
N ASP A 329 -6.21 28.01 31.15
CA ASP A 329 -5.14 27.21 31.72
C ASP A 329 -3.79 27.78 31.25
N GLU A 330 -2.99 28.27 32.18
CA GLU A 330 -1.67 28.83 31.89
C GLU A 330 -0.68 27.77 31.37
N GLU A 331 -0.99 26.46 31.47
CA GLU A 331 -0.21 25.37 30.84
C GLU A 331 -0.44 25.24 29.32
N ALA A 332 -1.46 25.91 28.75
CA ALA A 332 -1.72 25.88 27.31
C ALA A 332 -0.88 26.89 26.49
N ARG A 333 -0.09 27.76 27.13
CA ARG A 333 0.78 28.72 26.41
C ARG A 333 2.12 28.14 25.93
N ASP A 334 2.52 26.96 26.40
CA ASP A 334 3.79 26.35 25.97
C ASP A 334 3.69 25.61 24.62
N PHE A 335 2.53 25.63 23.97
CA PHE A 335 2.35 25.07 22.62
C PHE A 335 2.68 26.03 21.47
N GLU A 336 3.09 27.27 21.76
CA GLU A 336 3.54 28.25 20.74
C GLU A 336 5.06 28.42 20.63
N GLU A 337 5.87 27.44 21.08
CA GLU A 337 7.28 27.44 20.69
C GLU A 337 7.46 26.93 19.25
N PRO A 338 8.08 27.71 18.33
CA PRO A 338 8.37 27.23 16.99
C PRO A 338 9.33 26.05 17.09
N TYR A 339 8.86 24.87 16.67
CA TYR A 339 9.66 23.65 16.59
C TYR A 339 10.88 23.87 15.68
N ASN A 340 12.01 24.23 16.30
CA ASN A 340 13.28 24.47 15.62
C ASN A 340 13.87 23.11 15.21
N LYS A 341 13.43 22.58 14.06
CA LYS A 341 14.16 21.52 13.36
C LYS A 341 15.49 22.11 12.91
N THR A 342 16.52 21.97 13.74
CA THR A 342 17.89 21.90 13.23
C THR A 342 17.93 20.82 12.17
N SER A 343 17.94 21.26 10.91
CA SER A 343 18.01 20.42 9.75
C SER A 343 19.26 19.56 9.83
N ARG A 344 19.11 18.27 10.15
CA ARG A 344 20.09 17.27 9.71
C ARG A 344 20.01 17.22 8.19
N ARG A 345 20.80 18.07 7.53
CA ARG A 345 21.11 17.95 6.10
C ARG A 345 21.58 16.51 5.85
N ARG A 346 20.76 15.72 5.15
CA ARG A 346 21.22 14.46 4.56
C ARG A 346 22.40 14.77 3.65
N LYS A 347 23.55 14.14 3.90
CA LYS A 347 24.80 14.19 3.10
C LYS A 347 24.67 13.70 1.64
N GLY A 348 23.47 13.68 1.05
CA GLY A 348 23.23 13.33 -0.35
C GLY A 348 23.00 14.54 -1.27
N ALA A 349 22.63 15.70 -0.71
CA ALA A 349 22.34 16.90 -1.52
C ALA A 349 23.62 17.65 -1.96
N ASP A 350 24.71 17.55 -1.20
CA ASP A 350 25.98 18.25 -1.52
C ASP A 350 26.70 17.65 -2.76
N ILE A 351 26.39 16.41 -3.15
CA ILE A 351 26.96 15.78 -4.34
C ILE A 351 26.20 16.22 -5.60
N PHE A 352 24.87 16.31 -5.53
CA PHE A 352 24.07 16.82 -6.65
C PHE A 352 24.31 18.31 -6.89
N GLY A 353 24.32 19.12 -5.83
CA GLY A 353 24.62 20.56 -5.95
C GLY A 353 25.97 20.83 -6.60
N LYS A 354 27.02 20.09 -6.19
CA LYS A 354 28.36 20.20 -6.81
C LYS A 354 28.36 19.81 -8.28
N LEU A 355 27.66 18.74 -8.66
CA LEU A 355 27.58 18.28 -10.06
C LEU A 355 26.93 19.33 -10.98
N TRP A 356 25.88 20.01 -10.51
CA TRP A 356 25.20 21.05 -11.28
C TRP A 356 26.06 22.32 -11.42
N THR A 357 26.81 22.71 -10.39
CA THR A 357 27.75 23.84 -10.50
C THR A 357 28.93 23.55 -11.43
N THR A 358 29.50 22.35 -11.43
CA THR A 358 30.58 22.00 -12.38
C THR A 358 30.07 21.87 -13.81
N LEU A 359 28.86 21.33 -14.03
CA LEU A 359 28.26 21.28 -15.36
C LEU A 359 27.97 22.71 -15.89
N GLY A 360 27.45 23.58 -15.03
CA GLY A 360 27.24 24.99 -15.36
C GLY A 360 28.53 25.72 -15.73
N PHE A 361 29.63 25.48 -14.99
CA PHE A 361 30.94 26.06 -15.29
C PHE A 361 31.55 25.54 -16.59
N MET A 362 31.44 24.24 -16.87
CA MET A 362 31.90 23.63 -18.13
C MET A 362 31.19 24.24 -19.34
N VAL A 363 29.87 24.39 -19.26
CA VAL A 363 29.07 24.99 -20.32
C VAL A 363 29.49 26.45 -20.54
N LEU A 364 29.70 27.21 -19.46
CA LEU A 364 30.11 28.61 -19.54
C LEU A 364 31.52 28.78 -20.13
N LEU A 365 32.46 27.88 -19.81
CA LEU A 365 33.80 27.85 -20.39
C LEU A 365 33.82 27.50 -21.89
N ILE A 366 32.94 26.59 -22.33
CA ILE A 366 32.79 26.25 -23.75
C ILE A 366 32.25 27.45 -24.54
N PHE A 367 31.32 28.22 -23.96
CA PHE A 367 30.81 29.44 -24.59
C PHE A 367 31.82 30.60 -24.58
N TYR A 368 32.72 30.66 -23.59
CA TYR A 368 33.74 31.71 -23.52
C TYR A 368 34.92 31.45 -24.46
N ASN A 369 35.31 30.19 -24.68
CA ASN A 369 36.39 29.83 -25.60
C ASN A 369 35.96 29.64 -27.05
N GLY A 370 34.65 29.64 -27.34
CA GLY A 370 34.11 29.52 -28.70
C GLY A 370 33.88 30.85 -29.43
N ASN A 371 34.30 31.98 -28.85
CA ASN A 371 34.11 33.34 -29.37
C ASN A 371 35.43 34.13 -29.49
N VAL A 372 36.54 33.43 -29.75
CA VAL A 372 37.80 34.03 -30.24
C VAL A 372 38.10 33.50 -31.62
#